data_AF-J6UHU3-F1
#
_entry.id   AF-J6UHU3-F1
#
_cell.length_a   1.000
_cell.length_b   1.000
_cell.length_c   1.000
_cell.angle_alpha   90.00
_cell.angle_beta   90.00
_cell.angle_gamma   90.00
#
_symmetry.space_group_name_H-M   'P 1'
#
loop_
_entity.id
_entity.type
_entity.pdbx_description
1 polymer ?
#
loop_
_entity_poly.entity_id
_entity_poly.type
_entity_poly.pdbx_seq_one_letter_code
_entity_poly.pdbx_strand_id
1 'polypeptide(L)'
;MPATPVQTELLLLAGSVVLLIVQIFLQSGLMTRELGSTWNTGPRDDGRKPTGVLAGRAERALKNLLETYPAFVGLLLALVVTGRTGGLGLLGAHLWFWARVAYVPLYLAGVPVVRSLVWTVALAGLVTMLAALLV
;
A
#
# COMPACT_ATOMS: atom_id res chain seq x y z
N MET A 1 -23.26 13.57 -22.98
CA MET A 1 -23.58 12.82 -21.74
C MET A 1 -22.82 13.48 -20.61
N PRO A 2 -23.44 13.86 -19.48
CA PRO A 2 -22.68 14.30 -18.31
C PRO A 2 -21.76 13.16 -17.86
N ALA A 3 -20.52 13.47 -17.50
CA ALA A 3 -19.62 12.48 -16.94
C ALA A 3 -20.26 11.89 -15.68
N THR A 4 -20.38 10.56 -15.61
CA THR A 4 -20.80 9.89 -14.38
C THR A 4 -19.77 10.19 -13.29
N PRO A 5 -20.19 10.54 -12.07
CA PRO A 5 -19.25 10.75 -10.98
C PRO A 5 -18.40 9.49 -10.78
N VAL A 6 -17.09 9.67 -10.63
CA VAL A 6 -16.18 8.55 -10.36
C VAL A 6 -16.57 7.94 -9.01
N GLN A 7 -16.78 6.62 -8.99
CA GLN A 7 -17.11 5.88 -7.77
C GLN A 7 -15.98 6.00 -6.74
N THR A 8 -16.34 6.10 -5.46
CA THR A 8 -15.38 6.26 -4.36
C THR A 8 -14.36 5.11 -4.30
N GLU A 9 -14.77 3.89 -4.63
CA GLU A 9 -13.91 2.72 -4.76
C GLU A 9 -12.78 2.96 -5.77
N LEU A 10 -13.10 3.52 -6.93
CA LEU A 10 -12.10 3.82 -7.96
C LEU A 10 -11.17 4.96 -7.54
N LEU A 11 -11.65 5.91 -6.73
CA LEU A 11 -10.79 6.92 -6.11
C LEU A 11 -9.83 6.30 -5.08
N LEU A 12 -10.29 5.32 -4.29
CA LEU A 12 -9.42 4.58 -3.37
C LEU A 12 -8.38 3.72 -4.12
N LEU A 13 -8.78 3.11 -5.24
CA LEU A 13 -7.83 2.41 -6.12
C LEU A 13 -6.78 3.36 -6.68
N ALA A 14 -7.19 4.50 -7.25
CA ALA A 14 -6.27 5.51 -7.76
C ALA A 14 -5.34 6.04 -6.65
N GLY A 15 -5.89 6.34 -5.48
CA GLY A 15 -5.12 6.75 -4.30
C GLY A 15 -4.10 5.69 -3.87
N SER A 16 -4.46 4.40 -3.93
CA SER A 16 -3.56 3.30 -3.59
C SER A 16 -2.40 3.14 -4.56
N VAL A 17 -2.62 3.44 -5.86
CA VAL A 17 -1.56 3.51 -6.87
C VAL A 17 -0.61 4.67 -6.55
N VAL A 18 -1.16 5.84 -6.17
CA VAL A 18 -0.34 6.98 -5.73
C VAL A 18 0.50 6.59 -4.50
N LEU A 19 -0.10 5.91 -3.52
CA LEU A 19 0.62 5.42 -2.33
C LEU A 19 1.75 4.45 -2.69
N LEU A 20 1.53 3.53 -3.63
CA LEU A 20 2.56 2.62 -4.13
C LEU A 20 3.72 3.41 -4.76
N ILE A 21 3.41 4.35 -5.65
CA ILE A 21 4.41 5.20 -6.32
C ILE A 21 5.23 5.99 -5.29
N VAL A 22 4.57 6.60 -4.31
CA VAL A 22 5.23 7.33 -3.22
C VAL A 22 6.19 6.42 -2.45
N GLN A 23 5.79 5.18 -2.12
CA GLN A 23 6.68 4.26 -1.41
C GLN A 23 7.87 3.78 -2.26
N ILE A 24 7.68 3.57 -3.57
CA ILE A 24 8.78 3.26 -4.51
C ILE A 24 9.80 4.40 -4.53
N PHE A 25 9.34 5.65 -4.70
CA PHE A 25 10.24 6.80 -4.71
C PHE A 25 10.90 7.05 -3.35
N LEU A 26 10.19 6.83 -2.26
CA LEU A 26 10.74 6.95 -0.91
C LEU A 26 11.86 5.93 -0.67
N GLN A 27 11.62 4.66 -1.03
CA GLN A 27 12.60 3.59 -0.91
C GLN A 27 13.83 3.85 -1.81
N SER A 28 13.61 4.17 -3.09
CA SER A 28 14.66 4.49 -4.06
C SER A 28 15.48 5.72 -3.65
N GLY A 29 14.81 6.78 -3.16
CA GLY A 29 15.45 7.99 -2.68
C GLY A 29 16.32 7.76 -1.45
N LEU A 30 15.83 7.00 -0.47
CA LEU A 30 16.61 6.65 0.72
C LEU A 30 17.81 5.76 0.39
N MET A 31 17.65 4.80 -0.52
CA MET A 31 18.79 4.00 -1.03
C MET A 31 19.81 4.87 -1.75
N THR A 32 19.37 5.80 -2.59
CA THR A 32 20.27 6.72 -3.33
C THR A 32 21.07 7.59 -2.37
N ARG A 33 20.45 8.09 -1.30
CA ARG A 33 21.13 8.89 -0.28
C ARG A 33 22.23 8.11 0.45
N GLU A 34 22.09 6.80 0.53
CA GLU A 34 23.04 5.93 1.25
C GLU A 34 24.12 5.34 0.35
N LEU A 35 23.73 4.77 -0.80
CA LEU A 35 24.62 4.01 -1.68
C LEU A 35 25.09 4.81 -2.90
N GLY A 36 24.54 6.01 -3.10
CA GLY A 36 24.84 6.89 -4.22
C GLY A 36 23.95 6.64 -5.44
N SER A 37 23.88 7.64 -6.33
CA SER A 37 23.10 7.57 -7.57
C SER A 37 23.62 6.52 -8.54
N THR A 38 24.94 6.36 -8.64
CA THR A 38 25.59 5.35 -9.50
C THR A 38 25.20 3.93 -9.12
N TRP A 39 25.05 3.65 -7.83
CA TRP A 39 24.54 2.36 -7.36
C TRP A 39 23.06 2.19 -7.75
N ASN A 40 22.23 3.22 -7.58
CA ASN A 40 20.80 3.12 -7.85
C ASN A 40 20.48 2.93 -9.34
N THR A 41 21.25 3.57 -10.23
CA THR A 41 21.14 3.44 -11.70
C THR A 41 21.93 2.26 -12.26
N GLY A 42 22.82 1.66 -11.47
CA GLY A 42 23.60 0.50 -11.85
C GLY A 42 22.82 -0.81 -11.70
N PRO A 43 23.42 -1.95 -12.13
CA PRO A 43 22.75 -3.24 -12.12
C PRO A 43 22.61 -3.86 -10.71
N ARG A 44 23.27 -3.30 -9.69
CA ARG A 44 23.19 -3.72 -8.27
C ARG A 44 23.70 -5.14 -7.98
N ASP A 45 24.51 -5.69 -8.88
CA ASP A 45 25.11 -7.03 -8.76
C ASP A 45 26.29 -7.09 -7.78
N ASP A 46 26.74 -5.94 -7.28
CA ASP A 46 27.88 -5.82 -6.35
C ASP A 46 27.58 -6.28 -4.92
N GLY A 47 26.36 -6.74 -4.66
CA GLY A 47 25.92 -7.25 -3.36
C GLY A 47 25.79 -6.19 -2.27
N ARG A 48 26.02 -4.91 -2.57
CA ARG A 48 25.86 -3.83 -1.59
C ARG A 48 24.39 -3.71 -1.20
N LYS A 49 24.14 -3.65 0.12
CA LYS A 49 22.82 -3.45 0.70
C LYS A 49 22.83 -2.20 1.58
N PRO A 50 21.69 -1.51 1.73
CA PRO A 50 21.58 -0.43 2.70
C PRO A 50 21.86 -0.97 4.11
N THR A 51 22.87 -0.40 4.76
CA THR A 51 23.20 -0.53 6.19
C THR A 51 22.39 0.44 7.06
N GLY A 52 21.86 1.51 6.45
CA GLY A 52 21.10 2.55 7.11
C GLY A 52 19.71 2.08 7.54
N VAL A 53 19.37 2.44 8.78
CA VAL A 53 18.12 2.03 9.42
C VAL A 53 16.90 2.49 8.62
N LEU A 54 16.92 3.71 8.07
CA LEU A 54 15.78 4.28 7.33
C LEU A 54 15.60 3.64 5.95
N ALA A 55 16.66 3.43 5.18
CA ALA A 55 16.58 2.80 3.87
C ALA A 55 16.06 1.36 3.98
N GLY A 56 16.58 0.59 4.94
CA GLY A 56 16.07 -0.76 5.22
C GLY A 56 14.62 -0.76 5.72
N ARG A 57 14.19 0.24 6.51
CA ARG A 57 12.79 0.38 6.94
C ARG A 57 11.86 0.67 5.77
N ALA A 58 12.24 1.56 4.86
CA ALA A 58 11.45 1.89 3.67
C ALA A 58 11.30 0.69 2.73
N GLU A 59 12.38 -0.10 2.54
CA GLU A 59 12.32 -1.35 1.77
C GLU A 59 11.32 -2.35 2.35
N ARG A 60 11.36 -2.56 3.67
CA ARG A 60 10.42 -3.47 4.34
C ARG A 60 8.98 -2.96 4.32
N ALA A 61 8.78 -1.63 4.42
CA ALA A 61 7.45 -1.04 4.30
C ALA A 61 6.85 -1.27 2.90
N LEU A 62 7.63 -1.04 1.84
CA LEU A 62 7.20 -1.28 0.46
C LEU A 62 6.91 -2.77 0.22
N LYS A 63 7.81 -3.67 0.63
CA LYS A 63 7.56 -5.12 0.53
C LYS A 63 6.26 -5.54 1.23
N ASN A 64 5.97 -4.97 2.40
CA ASN A 64 4.75 -5.27 3.12
C ASN A 64 3.48 -4.72 2.46
N LEU A 65 3.55 -3.57 1.77
CA LEU A 65 2.43 -3.13 0.93
C LEU A 65 2.15 -4.18 -0.17
N LEU A 66 3.21 -4.59 -0.88
CA LEU A 66 3.13 -5.52 -2.01
C LEU A 66 2.58 -6.91 -1.64
N GLU A 67 2.75 -7.36 -0.41
CA GLU A 67 2.17 -8.62 0.09
C GLU A 67 0.64 -8.66 0.03
N THR A 68 -0.02 -7.50 0.18
CA THR A 68 -1.49 -7.42 0.24
C THR A 68 -2.11 -6.61 -0.87
N TYR A 69 -1.31 -5.85 -1.62
CA TYR A 69 -1.78 -4.97 -2.67
C TYR A 69 -2.52 -5.70 -3.80
N PRO A 70 -2.06 -6.86 -4.31
CA PRO A 70 -2.81 -7.62 -5.31
C PRO A 70 -4.20 -8.05 -4.81
N ALA A 71 -4.31 -8.41 -3.53
CA ALA A 71 -5.60 -8.78 -2.93
C ALA A 71 -6.55 -7.58 -2.86
N PHE A 72 -6.06 -6.40 -2.46
CA PHE A 72 -6.85 -5.17 -2.46
C PHE A 72 -7.36 -4.82 -3.85
N VAL A 73 -6.47 -4.80 -4.85
CA VAL A 73 -6.82 -4.49 -6.24
C VAL A 73 -7.85 -5.50 -6.76
N GLY A 74 -7.61 -6.80 -6.58
CA GLY A 74 -8.52 -7.85 -7.05
C GLY A 74 -9.90 -7.77 -6.41
N LEU A 75 -9.97 -7.62 -5.09
CA LEU A 75 -11.25 -7.52 -4.37
C LEU A 75 -12.02 -6.25 -4.73
N LEU A 76 -11.35 -5.10 -4.81
CA LEU A 76 -12.00 -3.83 -5.14
C LEU A 76 -12.56 -3.86 -6.57
N LEU A 77 -11.79 -4.36 -7.53
CA LEU A 77 -12.26 -4.52 -8.91
C LEU A 77 -13.41 -5.55 -9.01
N ALA A 78 -13.35 -6.65 -8.25
CA ALA A 78 -14.43 -7.64 -8.20
C ALA A 78 -15.73 -7.04 -7.65
N LEU A 79 -15.66 -6.23 -6.59
CA LEU A 79 -16.83 -5.53 -6.05
C LEU A 79 -17.43 -4.56 -7.09
N VAL A 80 -16.59 -3.76 -7.76
CA VAL A 80 -17.04 -2.81 -8.79
C VAL A 80 -17.68 -3.52 -9.99
N VAL A 81 -17.01 -4.54 -10.56
CA VAL A 81 -17.50 -5.22 -11.77
C VAL A 81 -18.75 -6.06 -11.52
N THR A 82 -18.95 -6.55 -10.29
CA THR A 82 -20.16 -7.29 -9.91
C THR A 82 -21.29 -6.38 -9.40
N GLY A 83 -21.11 -5.05 -9.45
CA GLY A 83 -22.11 -4.08 -9.01
C GLY A 83 -22.33 -4.04 -7.49
N ARG A 84 -21.42 -4.61 -6.70
CA ARG A 84 -21.45 -4.65 -5.22
C ARG A 84 -20.71 -3.47 -4.61
N THR A 85 -21.04 -2.26 -5.06
CA THR A 85 -20.40 -1.02 -4.58
C THR A 85 -21.10 -0.50 -3.32
N GLY A 86 -20.38 0.29 -2.52
CA GLY A 86 -20.85 0.79 -1.23
C GLY A 86 -20.79 -0.23 -0.10
N GLY A 87 -21.57 0.03 0.96
CA GLY A 87 -21.76 -0.88 2.09
C GLY A 87 -20.46 -1.38 2.75
N LEU A 88 -20.45 -2.68 3.07
CA LEU A 88 -19.31 -3.34 3.72
C LEU A 88 -18.06 -3.36 2.82
N GLY A 89 -18.22 -3.52 1.50
CA GLY A 89 -17.11 -3.52 0.56
C GLY A 89 -16.34 -2.20 0.58
N LEU A 90 -17.07 -1.08 0.52
CA LEU A 90 -16.48 0.26 0.61
C LEU A 90 -15.85 0.53 1.99
N LEU A 91 -16.49 0.11 3.08
CA LEU A 91 -15.90 0.21 4.42
C LEU A 91 -14.56 -0.54 4.50
N GLY A 92 -14.52 -1.79 4.02
CA GLY A 92 -13.29 -2.59 3.99
C GLY A 92 -12.20 -1.94 3.15
N ALA A 93 -12.56 -1.34 2.01
CA ALA A 93 -11.63 -0.59 1.16
C ALA A 93 -11.02 0.62 1.88
N HIS A 94 -11.84 1.39 2.61
CA HIS A 94 -11.35 2.50 3.43
C HIS A 94 -10.42 2.05 4.56
N LEU A 95 -10.79 0.97 5.27
CA LEU A 95 -9.96 0.41 6.35
C LEU A 95 -8.59 0.01 5.82
N TRP A 96 -8.54 -0.71 4.70
CA TRP A 96 -7.27 -1.07 4.08
C TRP A 96 -6.47 0.15 3.65
N PHE A 97 -7.08 1.07 2.88
CA PHE A 97 -6.37 2.21 2.31
C PHE A 97 -5.76 3.12 3.39
N TRP A 98 -6.56 3.57 4.35
CA TRP A 98 -6.08 4.51 5.38
C TRP A 98 -5.10 3.85 6.36
N ALA A 99 -5.30 2.55 6.65
CA ALA A 99 -4.30 1.81 7.41
C ALA A 99 -2.96 1.76 6.67
N ARG A 100 -2.95 1.56 5.35
CA ARG A 100 -1.70 1.58 4.56
C ARG A 100 -1.05 2.97 4.52
N VAL A 101 -1.82 4.04 4.48
CA VAL A 101 -1.30 5.41 4.60
C VAL A 101 -0.63 5.61 5.97
N ALA A 102 -1.26 5.20 7.06
CA ALA A 102 -0.73 5.35 8.42
C ALA A 102 0.47 4.41 8.71
N TYR A 103 0.50 3.22 8.08
CA TYR A 103 1.54 2.22 8.28
C TYR A 103 2.94 2.74 7.89
N VAL A 104 3.04 3.52 6.80
CA VAL A 104 4.32 4.02 6.27
C VAL A 104 5.07 4.88 7.29
N PRO A 105 4.52 6.01 7.80
CA PRO A 105 5.24 6.84 8.78
C PRO A 105 5.51 6.08 10.09
N LEU A 106 4.60 5.23 10.56
CA LEU A 106 4.81 4.41 11.75
C LEU A 106 5.99 3.43 11.59
N TYR A 107 6.12 2.81 10.41
CA TYR A 107 7.22 1.90 10.12
C TYR A 107 8.57 2.63 10.08
N LEU A 108 8.61 3.79 9.42
CA LEU A 108 9.83 4.59 9.30
C LEU A 108 10.28 5.15 10.66
N ALA A 109 9.33 5.61 11.48
CA ALA A 109 9.58 6.04 12.86
C ALA A 109 10.00 4.87 13.78
N GLY A 110 9.67 3.64 13.41
CA GLY A 110 10.02 2.45 14.19
C GLY A 110 9.11 2.25 15.40
N VAL A 111 7.82 2.56 15.28
CA VAL A 111 6.80 2.38 16.34
C VAL A 111 6.21 0.96 16.24
N PRO A 112 6.64 -0.01 17.06
CA PRO A 112 6.40 -1.43 16.76
C PRO A 112 4.95 -1.88 16.98
N VAL A 113 4.33 -1.51 18.10
CA VAL A 113 3.00 -2.00 18.51
C VAL A 113 1.89 -1.37 17.68
N VAL A 114 1.88 -0.03 17.59
CA VAL A 114 0.85 0.71 16.85
C VAL A 114 0.87 0.35 15.36
N ARG A 115 2.06 0.19 14.77
CA ARG A 115 2.21 -0.29 13.40
C ARG A 115 1.54 -1.65 13.18
N SER A 116 1.73 -2.60 14.10
CA SER A 116 1.12 -3.93 13.98
C SER A 116 -0.41 -3.89 14.13
N LEU A 117 -0.93 -3.03 15.00
CA LEU A 117 -2.38 -2.79 15.09
C LEU A 117 -2.94 -2.24 13.78
N VAL A 118 -2.28 -1.23 13.20
CA VAL A 118 -2.67 -0.67 11.89
C VAL A 118 -2.61 -1.72 10.78
N TRP A 119 -1.60 -2.60 10.77
CA TRP A 119 -1.56 -3.71 9.82
C TRP A 119 -2.76 -4.65 9.98
N THR A 120 -3.15 -4.94 11.22
CA THR A 120 -4.32 -5.79 11.53
C THR A 120 -5.61 -5.14 11.04
N VAL A 121 -5.75 -3.82 11.17
CA VAL A 121 -6.89 -3.07 10.59
C VAL A 121 -6.91 -3.20 9.07
N ALA A 122 -5.76 -3.14 8.40
CA ALA A 122 -5.70 -3.34 6.96
C ALA A 122 -6.15 -4.75 6.55
N LEU A 123 -5.70 -5.78 7.30
CA LEU A 123 -6.13 -7.15 7.07
C LEU A 123 -7.64 -7.33 7.28
N ALA A 124 -8.18 -6.76 8.35
CA ALA A 124 -9.62 -6.76 8.61
C ALA A 124 -10.39 -6.10 7.46
N GLY A 125 -9.86 -5.01 6.88
CA GLY A 125 -10.42 -4.39 5.68
C GLY A 125 -10.56 -5.36 4.50
N LEU A 126 -9.52 -6.15 4.21
CA LEU A 126 -9.57 -7.17 3.14
C LEU A 126 -10.57 -8.27 3.43
N VAL A 127 -10.64 -8.75 4.68
CA VAL A 127 -11.62 -9.76 5.09
C VAL A 127 -13.04 -9.22 4.93
N THR A 128 -13.29 -7.97 5.29
CA THR A 128 -14.60 -7.32 5.11
C THR A 128 -14.96 -7.17 3.63
N MET A 129 -14.01 -6.78 2.78
CA MET A 129 -14.23 -6.73 1.33
C MET A 129 -14.56 -8.10 0.74
N LEU A 130 -13.83 -9.14 1.17
CA LEU A 130 -14.08 -10.51 0.75
C LEU A 130 -15.47 -10.99 1.21
N ALA A 131 -15.84 -10.73 2.47
CA ALA A 131 -17.17 -11.07 2.97
C ALA A 131 -18.27 -10.35 2.18
N ALA A 132 -18.09 -9.06 1.87
CA ALA A 132 -19.04 -8.29 1.06
C ALA A 132 -19.17 -8.82 -0.38
N LEU A 133 -18.14 -9.48 -0.91
CA LEU A 133 -18.19 -10.10 -2.24
C LEU A 133 -18.95 -11.44 -2.23
N LEU A 134 -18.88 -12.17 -1.11
CA LEU A 134 -19.45 -13.52 -0.98
C LEU A 134 -20.92 -13.54 -0.54
N VAL A 135 -21.44 -12.42 -0.03
CA VAL A 135 -22.84 -12.24 0.40
C VAL A 135 -23.58 -11.38 -0.61
#